data_AF-A0AAV9ENG1-F1
#
_entry.id   AF-A0AAV9ENG1-F1
#
_cell.length_a   1.000
_cell.length_b   1.000
_cell.length_c   1.000
_cell.angle_alpha   90.00
_cell.angle_beta   90.00
_cell.angle_gamma   90.00
#
_symmetry.space_group_name_H-M   'P 1'
#
loop_
_entity.id
_entity.type
_entity.pdbx_description
1 polymer ?
#
loop_
_entity_poly.entity_id
_entity_poly.type
_entity_poly.pdbx_seq_one_letter_code
_entity_poly.pdbx_strand_id
1 'polypeptide(L)' 'MGNEEAAILTDWAYDCYRQGRLDALVNDDEEAMSDLYKFEKFLKVAIWCIQEDPSLRPPMKKMMKSKITNPS' A
#
# COMPACT_ATOMS: atom_id res chain seq x y z
N MET A 1 -19.43 -11.17 -8.36
CA MET A 1 -18.16 -11.78 -8.77
C MET A 1 -16.94 -10.84 -8.63
N GLY A 2 -17.06 -9.61 -8.11
CA GLY A 2 -15.92 -8.68 -8.01
C GLY A 2 -15.14 -8.68 -6.68
N ASN A 3 -15.53 -9.50 -5.70
CA ASN A 3 -14.86 -9.52 -4.39
C ASN A 3 -13.60 -10.41 -4.40
N GLU A 4 -13.67 -11.54 -5.11
CA GLU A 4 -12.55 -12.48 -5.23
C GLU A 4 -11.38 -11.89 -6.03
N GLU A 5 -11.66 -11.19 -7.12
CA GLU A 5 -10.64 -10.49 -7.91
C GLU A 5 -9.97 -9.36 -7.11
N ALA A 6 -10.76 -8.61 -6.33
CA ALA A 6 -10.23 -7.56 -5.46
C ALA A 6 -9.36 -8.12 -4.32
N ALA A 7 -9.74 -9.26 -3.74
CA ALA A 7 -8.93 -9.97 -2.74
C ALA A 7 -7.59 -10.44 -3.34
N ILE A 8 -7.60 -11.04 -4.53
CA ILE A 8 -6.38 -11.48 -5.23
C ILE A 8 -5.43 -10.32 -5.53
N LEU A 9 -5.97 -9.17 -5.96
CA LEU A 9 -5.17 -7.97 -6.23
C LEU A 9 -4.55 -7.38 -4.96
N THR A 10 -5.29 -7.39 -3.85
CA THR A 10 -4.81 -6.85 -2.57
C THR A 10 -3.76 -7.74 -1.92
N ASP A 11 -3.91 -9.07 -2.02
CA ASP A 11 -2.90 -10.04 -1.58
C ASP A 11 -1.61 -9.90 -2.41
N TRP A 12 -1.74 -9.84 -3.75
CA TRP A 12 -0.59 -9.66 -4.63
C TRP A 12 0.14 -8.33 -4.39
N ALA A 13 -0.60 -7.23 -4.18
CA ALA A 13 -0.01 -5.94 -3.86
C ALA A 13 0.73 -5.96 -2.51
N TYR A 14 0.19 -6.66 -1.51
CA TYR A 14 0.84 -6.85 -0.22
C TYR A 14 2.14 -7.67 -0.35
N ASP A 15 2.13 -8.73 -1.14
CA ASP A 15 3.32 -9.55 -1.42
C ASP A 15 4.40 -8.76 -2.15
N CYS A 16 4.04 -7.96 -3.15
CA CYS A 16 4.97 -7.07 -3.84
C CYS A 16 5.57 -6.04 -2.88
N TYR A 17 4.77 -5.45 -2.00
CA TYR A 17 5.26 -4.56 -0.95
C TYR A 17 6.24 -5.25 0.01
N ARG A 18 5.90 -6.46 0.49
CA ARG A 18 6.76 -7.26 1.39
C ARG A 18 8.08 -7.67 0.75
N GLN A 19 8.09 -7.89 -0.56
CA GLN A 19 9.27 -8.31 -1.32
C GLN A 19 10.07 -7.11 -1.89
N GLY A 20 9.60 -5.88 -1.68
CA GLY A 20 10.22 -4.67 -2.25
C GLY A 20 10.07 -4.56 -3.77
N ARG A 21 9.18 -5.34 -4.39
CA ARG A 21 8.93 -5.36 -5.83
C ARG A 21 7.87 -4.35 -6.24
N LEU A 22 8.11 -3.08 -5.89
CA LEU A 22 7.20 -1.99 -6.24
C LEU A 22 7.20 -1.71 -7.74
N ASP A 23 8.32 -1.97 -8.41
CA ASP A 23 8.51 -1.95 -9.86
C ASP A 23 7.52 -2.87 -10.59
N ALA A 24 7.33 -4.10 -10.08
CA ALA A 24 6.37 -5.05 -10.63
C ALA A 24 4.91 -4.60 -10.42
N LEU A 25 4.65 -3.80 -9.39
CA LEU A 25 3.31 -3.30 -9.08
C LEU A 25 2.94 -2.07 -9.92
N VAL A 26 3.91 -1.23 -10.27
CA VAL A 26 3.68 -0.03 -11.11
C VAL A 26 3.56 -0.35 -12.60
N ASN A 27 4.01 -1.52 -13.05
CA ASN A 27 3.78 -2.03 -14.42
C ASN A 27 4.06 -0.98 -15.52
N ASP A 28 5.28 -0.44 -15.53
CA ASP A 28 5.76 0.60 -16.47
C ASP A 28 4.96 1.91 -16.48
N ASP A 29 4.15 2.19 -15.46
CA ASP A 29 3.53 3.50 -15.26
C ASP A 29 4.62 4.55 -14.98
N GLU A 30 4.90 5.39 -15.99
CA GLU A 30 5.94 6.42 -15.93
C GLU A 30 5.75 7.40 -14.77
N GLU A 31 4.50 7.72 -14.42
CA GLU A 31 4.20 8.64 -13.32
C GLU A 31 4.53 7.99 -11.97
N ALA A 32 4.13 6.73 -11.77
CA ALA A 32 4.43 5.98 -10.55
C ALA A 32 5.92 5.62 -10.42
N MET A 33 6.60 5.33 -11.54
CA MET A 33 8.05 5.12 -11.58
C MET A 33 8.85 6.39 -11.28
N SER A 34 8.33 7.56 -11.69
CA SER A 34 9.00 8.85 -11.43
C SER A 34 9.13 9.18 -9.94
N ASP A 35 8.25 8.61 -9.09
CA ASP A 35 8.29 8.79 -7.63
C ASP A 35 7.82 7.54 -6.87
N LEU A 36 8.61 6.46 -6.99
CA LEU A 36 8.38 5.20 -6.28
C LEU A 36 8.29 5.39 -4.75
N TYR A 37 8.94 6.42 -4.19
CA TYR A 37 8.87 6.73 -2.77
C TYR A 37 7.50 7.28 -2.36
N LYS A 38 6.89 8.16 -3.17
CA LYS A 38 5.49 8.57 -2.97
C LYS A 38 4.55 7.39 -3.18
N PHE A 39 4.76 6.59 -4.22
CA PHE A 39 3.95 5.40 -4.49
C PHE A 39 3.96 4.43 -3.29
N GLU A 40 5.13 4.11 -2.74
CA GLU A 40 5.27 3.26 -1.56
C GLU A 40 4.46 3.80 -0.36
N LYS A 41 4.45 5.12 -0.16
CA LYS A 41 3.65 5.73 0.92
C LYS A 41 2.15 5.56 0.69
N PHE A 42 1.67 5.76 -0.54
CA PHE A 42 0.28 5.55 -0.87
C PHE A 42 -0.12 4.08 -0.74
N LEU A 43 0.76 3.16 -1.15
CA LEU A 43 0.55 1.73 -1.00
C LEU A 43 0.44 1.31 0.47
N LYS A 44 1.32 1.82 1.35
CA LYS A 44 1.22 1.59 2.81
C LYS A 44 -0.12 2.06 3.38
N VAL A 45 -0.58 3.24 2.94
CA VAL A 45 -1.89 3.79 3.33
C VAL A 45 -3.02 2.90 2.84
N ALA A 46 -2.98 2.47 1.58
CA ALA A 46 -3.99 1.59 1.00
C ALA A 46 -4.06 0.24 1.75
N ILE A 47 -2.91 -0.39 2.00
CA ILE A 47 -2.80 -1.65 2.77
C ILE A 47 -3.42 -1.49 4.17
N TRP A 48 -3.17 -0.37 4.86
CA TRP A 48 -3.77 -0.11 6.17
C TRP A 48 -5.28 0.14 6.12
N CYS A 49 -5.79 0.76 5.05
CA CYS A 49 -7.21 1.02 4.89
C CYS A 49 -8.02 -0.28 4.65
N ILE A 50 -7.42 -1.28 4.01
CA ILE A 50 -8.08 -2.56 3.67
C ILE A 50 -7.89 -3.65 4.73
N GLN A 51 -7.12 -3.41 5.81
CA GLN A 51 -6.93 -4.40 6.87
C GLN A 51 -8.28 -4.86 7.45
N GLU A 52 -8.46 -6.17 7.50
CA GLU A 52 -9.65 -6.82 8.08
C GLU A 52 -9.73 -6.61 9.58
N ASP A 53 -8.58 -6.60 10.28
CA ASP A 53 -8.51 -6.30 11.71
C ASP A 53 -8.64 -4.78 11.94
N PRO A 54 -9.76 -4.30 12.53
CA PRO A 54 -9.97 -2.88 12.77
C PRO A 54 -9.00 -2.28 13.78
N SER A 55 -8.36 -3.10 14.63
CA SER A 55 -7.41 -2.64 15.65
C SER A 55 -6.06 -2.22 15.06
N LEU A 56 -5.72 -2.76 13.89
CA LEU A 56 -4.51 -2.40 13.13
C LEU A 56 -4.70 -1.13 12.30
N ARG A 57 -5.95 -0.73 12.05
CA ARG A 57 -6.28 0.50 11.31
C ARG A 57 -5.96 1.72 12.17
N PRO A 58 -5.00 2.58 11.80
CA PRO A 58 -4.70 3.75 12.60
C PRO A 58 -5.89 4.72 12.60
N PRO A 59 -6.17 5.43 13.71
CA PRO A 59 -7.21 6.45 13.72
C PRO A 59 -6.91 7.54 12.69
N MET A 60 -7.92 8.00 11.94
CA MET A 60 -7.80 8.98 10.83
C MET A 60 -6.95 10.21 11.18
N LYS A 61 -7.07 10.70 12.42
CA LYS A 61 -6.28 11.82 12.97
C LYS A 61 -4.78 11.55 13.02
N LYS A 62 -4.36 10.28 13.14
CA LYS A 62 -2.97 9.81 13.12
C LYS A 62 -2.51 9.55 11.69
N MET A 63 -3.36 9.03 10.81
CA MET A 63 -3.09 8.86 9.37
C MET A 63 -2.75 10.20 8.70
N MET A 64 -3.53 11.25 8.95
CA MET A 64 -3.29 12.60 8.40
C MET A 64 -2.02 13.28 8.93
N LYS A 65 -1.51 12.87 10.10
CA LYS A 65 -0.36 13.51 10.76
C LYS A 65 0.92 12.71 10.64
N SER A 66 0.85 11.42 10.28
CA SER A 66 2.05 10.60 10.19
C SER A 66 2.82 10.99 8.94
N LYS A 67 3.96 11.67 9.13
CA LYS A 67 5.15 11.23 8.42
C LYS A 67 5.26 9.74 8.72
N ILE A 68 4.97 8.89 7.75
CA ILE A 68 5.12 7.44 7.87
C ILE A 68 6.63 7.20 7.97
N THR A 69 7.14 7.35 9.19
CA THR A 69 8.56 7.25 9.50
C THR A 69 8.92 5.79 9.43
N ASN A 70 9.84 5.53 8.50
CA ASN A 70 10.76 4.40 8.51
C ASN A 70 11.08 3.98 9.96
N PRO A 71 10.84 2.72 10.38
CA PRO A 71 11.57 2.23 11.53
C PRO A 71 13.03 2.11 11.09
N SER A 72 13.90 2.83 11.79
CA SER A 72 15.36 2.70 11.66
C SER A 72 15.80 1.26 11.92
#